data_AF-A0A498ERT0-F1
#
_entry.id   AF-A0A498ERT0-F1
#
_cell.length_a   1.000
_cell.length_b   1.000
_cell.length_c   1.000
_cell.angle_alpha   90.00
_cell.angle_beta   90.00
_cell.angle_gamma   90.00
#
_symmetry.space_group_name_H-M   'P 1'
#
loop_
_entity.id
_entity.type
_entity.pdbx_description
1 polymer ?
#
loop_
_entity_poly.entity_id
_entity_poly.type
_entity_poly.pdbx_seq_one_letter_code
_entity_poly.pdbx_strand_id
1 'polypeptide(L)'
;MSVLSTADEGKFLMDEEAEQIGIVTEVDTDAQIAYVEPDPDIAEAVLQGLGFGDADGDDIEVPAESVETVTDSELRVAKDL
;
A
#
# COMPACT_ATOMS: atom_id res chain seq x y z
N MET A 1 -10.56 9.19 -6.16
CA MET A 1 -11.15 8.54 -4.99
C MET A 1 -11.42 7.10 -5.36
N SER A 2 -10.42 6.25 -5.17
CA SER A 2 -10.63 4.81 -5.09
C SER A 2 -11.28 4.50 -3.75
N VAL A 3 -12.17 3.52 -3.73
CA VAL A 3 -12.76 2.98 -2.50
C VAL A 3 -12.06 1.66 -2.25
N LEU A 4 -11.42 1.52 -1.09
CA LEU A 4 -10.82 0.26 -0.67
C LEU A 4 -11.90 -0.66 -0.10
N SER A 5 -11.83 -1.92 -0.48
CA SER A 5 -12.74 -2.97 -0.08
C SER A 5 -11.97 -4.25 0.29
N THR A 6 -12.62 -5.18 0.97
CA THR A 6 -12.03 -6.51 1.21
C THR A 6 -11.71 -7.28 -0.09
N ALA A 7 -12.22 -6.84 -1.24
CA ALA A 7 -11.80 -7.38 -2.54
C ALA A 7 -10.38 -6.96 -2.94
N ASP A 8 -9.79 -5.98 -2.26
CA ASP A 8 -8.43 -5.51 -2.47
C ASP A 8 -7.40 -6.27 -1.62
N GLU A 9 -7.87 -7.13 -0.71
CA GLU A 9 -7.03 -8.05 0.07
C GLU A 9 -6.33 -9.07 -0.85
N GLY A 10 -5.02 -9.25 -0.65
CA GLY A 10 -4.18 -10.14 -1.45
C GLY A 10 -3.68 -9.56 -2.77
N LYS A 11 -3.99 -8.29 -3.08
CA LYS A 11 -3.44 -7.58 -4.23
C LYS A 11 -2.02 -7.08 -3.94
N PHE A 12 -1.26 -6.83 -5.00
CA PHE A 12 0.07 -6.25 -4.88
C PHE A 12 0.00 -4.74 -4.71
N LEU A 13 0.69 -4.22 -3.70
CA LEU A 13 0.93 -2.78 -3.59
C LEU A 13 2.13 -2.43 -4.46
N MET A 14 1.93 -1.47 -5.35
CA MET A 14 2.94 -0.94 -6.24
C MET A 14 3.06 0.57 -6.10
N ASP A 15 4.26 1.08 -6.32
CA ASP A 15 4.49 2.53 -6.44
C ASP A 15 4.12 3.06 -7.85
N GLU A 16 4.14 4.38 -8.02
CA GLU A 16 4.03 5.04 -9.32
C GLU A 16 5.10 4.57 -10.33
N GLU A 17 6.28 4.17 -9.84
CA GLU A 17 7.38 3.63 -10.65
C GLU A 17 7.16 2.17 -11.07
N ALA A 18 6.01 1.58 -10.73
CA ALA A 18 5.67 0.16 -10.90
C ALA A 18 6.62 -0.79 -10.14
N GLU A 19 7.17 -0.31 -9.03
CA GLU A 19 7.94 -1.11 -8.09
C GLU A 19 7.00 -1.76 -7.07
N GLN A 20 7.12 -3.08 -6.88
CA GLN A 20 6.31 -3.82 -5.92
C GLN A 20 6.82 -3.52 -4.51
N ILE A 21 5.99 -2.87 -3.71
CA ILE A 21 6.31 -2.55 -2.31
C ILE A 21 5.98 -3.74 -1.40
N GLY A 22 4.90 -4.45 -1.69
CA GLY A 22 4.42 -5.53 -0.82
C GLY A 22 3.08 -6.10 -1.25
N ILE A 23 2.44 -6.84 -0.35
CA ILE A 23 1.13 -7.47 -0.57
C ILE A 23 0.13 -7.00 0.48
N VAL A 24 -1.10 -6.69 0.04
CA VAL A 24 -2.18 -6.31 0.95
C VAL A 24 -2.60 -7.53 1.76
N THR A 25 -2.43 -7.48 3.07
CA THR A 25 -2.81 -8.56 3.99
C THR A 25 -4.23 -8.38 4.49
N GLU A 26 -4.64 -7.15 4.76
CA GLU A 26 -5.95 -6.80 5.30
C GLU A 26 -6.41 -5.43 4.80
N VAL A 27 -7.72 -5.21 4.69
CA VAL A 27 -8.29 -3.90 4.33
C VAL A 27 -9.38 -3.50 5.32
N ASP A 28 -9.16 -2.40 6.02
CA ASP A 28 -10.15 -1.77 6.87
C ASP A 28 -11.06 -0.86 6.04
N THR A 29 -12.26 -1.35 5.75
CA THR A 29 -13.23 -0.61 4.92
C THR A 29 -13.89 0.55 5.66
N ASP A 30 -13.89 0.54 6.99
CA ASP A 30 -14.47 1.62 7.80
C ASP A 30 -13.52 2.82 7.86
N ALA A 31 -12.23 2.55 8.09
CA ALA A 31 -11.18 3.57 8.07
C ALA A 31 -10.67 3.90 6.65
N GLN A 32 -10.99 3.06 5.64
CA GLN A 32 -10.44 3.13 4.29
C GLN A 32 -8.90 3.03 4.29
N ILE A 33 -8.36 2.04 5.00
CA ILE A 33 -6.92 1.78 5.14
C ILE A 33 -6.62 0.34 4.70
N ALA A 34 -5.61 0.16 3.85
CA ALA A 34 -5.07 -1.15 3.50
C ALA A 34 -3.79 -1.40 4.34
N TYR A 35 -3.73 -2.57 4.95
CA TYR A 35 -2.54 -3.10 5.61
C TYR A 35 -1.74 -3.91 4.60
N VAL A 36 -0.47 -3.59 4.46
CA VAL A 36 0.41 -4.18 3.44
C VAL A 36 1.67 -4.73 4.09
N GLU A 37 1.91 -6.02 3.94
CA GLU A 37 3.17 -6.64 4.35
C GLU A 37 4.25 -6.27 3.33
N PRO A 38 5.30 -5.51 3.72
CA PRO A 38 6.37 -5.13 2.81
C PRO A 38 7.20 -6.34 2.38
N ASP A 39 7.64 -6.32 1.13
CA ASP A 39 8.58 -7.32 0.64
C ASP A 39 9.95 -7.11 1.32
N PRO A 40 10.64 -8.17 1.80
CA PRO A 40 11.96 -8.04 2.43
C PRO A 40 13.04 -7.49 1.49
N ASP A 41 12.78 -7.49 0.18
CA ASP A 41 13.66 -6.87 -0.83
C ASP A 41 13.49 -5.33 -0.92
N ILE A 42 12.45 -4.76 -0.28
CA ILE A 42 12.20 -3.31 -0.28
C ILE A 42 12.97 -2.62 0.84
N ALA A 43 13.73 -1.59 0.47
CA ALA A 43 14.51 -0.83 1.43
C ALA A 43 13.60 0.09 2.27
N GLU A 44 13.86 0.16 3.58
CA GLU A 44 13.19 1.10 4.51
C GLU A 44 13.23 2.56 4.03
N ALA A 45 14.30 2.97 3.32
CA ALA A 45 14.43 4.30 2.75
C ALA A 45 13.40 4.60 1.65
N VAL A 46 12.96 3.59 0.90
CA VAL A 46 11.90 3.72 -0.11
C VAL A 46 10.57 3.91 0.59
N LEU A 47 10.26 3.08 1.61
CA LEU A 47 9.04 3.20 2.42
C LEU A 47 8.90 4.57 3.09
N GLN A 48 9.96 5.02 3.77
CA GLN A 48 9.99 6.37 4.36
C GLN A 48 9.82 7.47 3.31
N GLY A 49 10.42 7.29 2.12
CA GLY A 49 10.28 8.24 1.00
C GLY A 49 8.87 8.31 0.43
N LEU A 50 8.08 7.25 0.62
CA LEU A 50 6.68 7.16 0.27
C LEU A 50 5.75 7.63 1.40
N GLY A 51 6.29 8.12 2.53
CA GLY A 51 5.48 8.55 3.67
C GLY A 51 4.86 7.39 4.46
N PHE A 52 5.16 6.15 4.10
CA PHE A 52 4.87 4.97 4.90
C PHE A 52 5.92 4.92 6.02
N GLY A 53 5.47 5.11 7.27
CA GLY A 53 6.36 5.16 8.44
C GLY A 53 7.22 3.90 8.59
N ASP A 54 8.19 3.93 9.51
CA ASP A 54 9.07 2.79 9.79
C ASP A 54 8.26 1.48 9.92
N ALA A 55 8.55 0.53 9.03
CA ALA A 55 7.96 -0.81 8.99
C ALA A 55 8.47 -1.71 10.14
N ASP A 56 8.72 -1.12 11.31
CA ASP A 56 8.98 -1.84 12.56
C ASP A 56 7.70 -2.51 13.10
N GLY A 57 6.53 -2.08 12.62
CA GLY A 57 5.27 -2.81 12.73
C GLY A 57 5.09 -3.68 11.49
N ASP A 58 4.75 -4.96 11.68
CA ASP A 58 4.70 -6.00 10.66
C ASP A 58 3.93 -5.64 9.35
N ASP A 59 3.05 -4.64 9.36
CA ASP A 59 2.27 -4.17 8.21
C ASP A 59 2.35 -2.64 8.02
N ILE A 60 2.36 -2.20 6.76
CA ILE A 60 2.28 -0.80 6.33
C ILE A 60 0.82 -0.37 6.20
N GLU A 61 0.47 0.75 6.82
CA GLU A 61 -0.85 1.37 6.70
C GLU A 61 -0.92 2.31 5.49
N VAL A 62 -1.67 1.90 4.47
CA VAL A 62 -1.88 2.67 3.23
C VAL A 62 -3.32 3.18 3.19
N PRO A 63 -3.56 4.48 3.44
CA PRO A 63 -4.90 5.01 3.35
C PRO A 63 -5.35 5.12 1.88
N ALA A 64 -6.65 4.93 1.62
CA ALA A 64 -7.23 4.99 0.27
C ALA A 64 -6.99 6.32 -0.44
N GLU A 65 -6.73 7.40 0.31
CA GLU A 65 -6.40 8.72 -0.21
C GLU A 65 -5.01 8.77 -0.88
N SER A 66 -4.06 7.96 -0.41
CA SER A 66 -2.72 7.80 -1.01
C SER A 66 -2.76 6.91 -2.26
N VAL A 67 -3.81 6.11 -2.42
CA VAL A 67 -3.99 5.22 -3.56
C VAL A 67 -4.55 6.01 -4.75
N GLU A 68 -3.71 6.28 -5.74
CA GLU A 68 -4.14 6.94 -6.97
C GLU A 68 -5.00 6.03 -7.84
N THR A 69 -4.57 4.78 -8.02
CA THR A 69 -5.22 3.85 -8.94
C THR A 69 -5.34 2.47 -8.33
N VAL A 70 -6.57 1.95 -8.26
CA VAL A 70 -6.83 0.55 -7.92
C VAL A 70 -7.17 -0.19 -9.22
N THR A 71 -6.45 -1.27 -9.49
CA THR A 71 -6.77 -2.18 -10.58
C THR A 71 -7.30 -3.51 -10.03
N ASP A 72 -7.66 -4.43 -10.92
CA ASP A 72 -8.14 -5.77 -10.55
C ASP A 72 -7.06 -6.61 -9.83
N SER A 73 -5.77 -6.29 -10.00
CA SER A 73 -4.66 -7.12 -9.51
C SER A 73 -3.60 -6.37 -8.68
N GLU A 74 -3.52 -5.06 -8.82
CA GLU A 74 -2.51 -4.21 -8.18
C GLU A 74 -3.11 -2.87 -7.73
N LEU A 75 -2.63 -2.35 -6.61
CA LEU A 75 -2.90 -1.01 -6.12
C LEU A 75 -1.68 -0.14 -6.37
N ARG A 76 -1.89 1.08 -6.87
CA ARG A 76 -0.85 2.07 -7.08
C ARG A 76 -1.02 3.27 -6.18
N VAL A 77 0.05 3.60 -5.46
CA VAL A 77 0.14 4.78 -4.60
C VAL A 77 0.92 5.89 -5.30
N ALA A 78 0.56 7.15 -5.02
CA ALA A 78 1.38 8.28 -5.43
C ALA A 78 2.52 8.49 -4.43
N LYS A 79 3.71 8.80 -4.94
CA LYS A 79 4.91 9.15 -4.16
C LYS A 79 4.81 10.50 -3.45
N ASP A 80 3.79 11.31 -3.75
CA ASP A 80 3.60 12.63 -3.14
C ASP A 80 2.79 12.48 -1.84
N LEU A 81 3.49 12.19 -0.74
CA LEU A 81 2.99 12.19 0.64
C LEU A 81 3.77 13.17 1.51
#